data_AF-A0A0S7ZXW9-F1
#
_entry.id   AF-A0A0S7ZXW9-F1
#
_cell.length_a   1.000
_cell.length_b   1.000
_cell.length_c   1.000
_cell.angle_alpha   90.00
_cell.angle_beta   90.00
_cell.angle_gamma   90.00
#
_symmetry.space_group_name_H-M   'P 1'
#
loop_
_entity.id
_entity.type
_entity.pdbx_description
1 polymer ?
#
loop_
_entity_poly.entity_id
_entity_poly.type
_entity_poly.pdbx_seq_one_letter_code
_entity_poly.pdbx_strand_id
1 'polypeptide(L)'
;MKRRSRLNWAKEEARAADEALLRTRLELLGIKLPVVVHENRSVLVSVTQGGVVRIHRGFAYASDRTLQAVVRFSKPSTRRPVRQRAEQEVISFAVHEYVPLRRLPGRRARQRPGDGKLLAELRAAHDRLNGVHFGGTLSPIRFRISDRMKTRLGELTLAAQTHRVAEIAISRRHLSQDSWGEVEDTILHEMIHQWQAERGLEVDHGSAFRAKARELGVRPRANRAVGAVQGADHRG
;
A
#
# COMPACT_ATOMS: atom_id res chain seq x y z
N MET A 1 -3.90 -13.37 -35.86
CA MET A 1 -4.78 -13.06 -34.70
C MET A 1 -5.00 -14.25 -33.73
N LYS A 2 -4.00 -15.12 -33.44
CA LYS A 2 -4.21 -16.37 -32.63
C LYS A 2 -3.29 -16.57 -31.40
N ARG A 3 -2.22 -15.77 -31.21
CA ARG A 3 -1.26 -15.97 -30.09
C ARG A 3 -1.65 -15.29 -28.77
N ARG A 4 -2.28 -14.11 -28.80
CA ARG A 4 -2.68 -13.36 -27.59
C ARG A 4 -3.83 -14.04 -26.80
N SER A 5 -4.75 -14.70 -27.49
CA SER A 5 -5.88 -15.41 -26.88
C SER A 5 -5.43 -16.65 -26.09
N ARG A 6 -4.53 -17.46 -26.65
CA ARG A 6 -3.96 -18.64 -25.96
C ARG A 6 -3.16 -18.28 -24.70
N LEU A 7 -2.43 -17.17 -24.71
CA LEU A 7 -1.64 -16.73 -23.56
C LEU A 7 -2.51 -16.23 -22.39
N ASN A 8 -3.69 -15.67 -22.68
CA ASN A 8 -4.64 -15.28 -21.62
C ASN A 8 -5.33 -16.51 -21.03
N TRP A 9 -5.73 -17.47 -21.86
CA TRP A 9 -6.34 -18.73 -21.41
C TRP A 9 -5.42 -19.50 -20.45
N ALA A 10 -4.17 -19.74 -20.84
CA ALA A 10 -3.20 -20.45 -19.99
C ALA A 10 -2.93 -19.72 -18.65
N LYS A 11 -3.03 -18.38 -18.62
CA LYS A 11 -2.89 -17.59 -17.39
C LYS A 11 -4.12 -17.67 -16.50
N GLU A 12 -5.31 -17.74 -17.08
CA GLU A 12 -6.57 -17.91 -16.36
C GLU A 12 -6.69 -19.32 -15.78
N GLU A 13 -6.24 -20.33 -16.52
CA GLU A 13 -6.19 -21.72 -16.08
C GLU A 13 -5.19 -21.92 -14.93
N ALA A 14 -3.96 -21.39 -15.06
CA ALA A 14 -2.99 -21.38 -13.96
C ALA A 14 -3.51 -20.62 -12.72
N ARG A 15 -4.33 -19.58 -12.93
CA ARG A 15 -4.97 -18.85 -11.83
C ARG A 15 -6.02 -19.68 -11.13
N ALA A 16 -6.88 -20.35 -11.88
CA ALA A 16 -7.90 -21.22 -11.33
C ALA A 16 -7.24 -22.40 -10.55
N ALA A 17 -6.15 -22.95 -11.09
CA ALA A 17 -5.37 -24.00 -10.42
C ALA A 17 -4.76 -23.54 -9.09
N ASP A 18 -4.09 -22.37 -9.06
CA ASP A 18 -3.53 -21.81 -7.83
C ASP A 18 -4.61 -21.51 -6.78
N GLU A 19 -5.76 -20.99 -7.23
CA GLU A 19 -6.89 -20.70 -6.35
C GLU A 19 -7.48 -21.98 -5.76
N ALA A 20 -7.67 -23.01 -6.57
CA ALA A 20 -8.14 -24.31 -6.11
C ALA A 20 -7.15 -24.94 -5.11
N LEU A 21 -5.86 -24.95 -5.43
CA LEU A 21 -4.80 -25.49 -4.57
C LEU A 21 -4.77 -24.77 -3.21
N LEU A 22 -4.82 -23.43 -3.21
CA LEU A 22 -4.80 -22.65 -1.98
C LEU A 22 -6.03 -22.92 -1.10
N ARG A 23 -7.22 -23.02 -1.70
CA ARG A 23 -8.46 -23.35 -0.98
C ARG A 23 -8.36 -24.71 -0.32
N THR A 24 -7.99 -25.74 -1.09
CA THR A 24 -7.82 -27.10 -0.57
C THR A 24 -6.81 -27.16 0.57
N ARG A 25 -5.65 -26.52 0.43
CA ARG A 25 -4.63 -26.52 1.50
C ARG A 25 -5.12 -25.81 2.77
N LEU A 26 -5.83 -24.70 2.65
CA LEU A 26 -6.41 -24.00 3.81
C LEU A 26 -7.53 -24.79 4.49
N GLU A 27 -8.36 -25.48 3.72
CA GLU A 27 -9.41 -26.38 4.22
C GLU A 27 -8.81 -27.55 5.02
N LEU A 28 -7.77 -28.20 4.48
CA LEU A 28 -7.04 -29.26 5.18
C LEU A 28 -6.39 -28.76 6.48
N LEU A 29 -5.93 -27.51 6.50
CA LEU A 29 -5.36 -26.88 7.70
C LEU A 29 -6.43 -26.30 8.65
N GLY A 30 -7.71 -26.47 8.33
CA GLY A 30 -8.83 -26.20 9.23
C GLY A 30 -9.35 -24.75 9.18
N ILE A 31 -9.22 -24.05 8.05
CA ILE A 31 -9.99 -22.82 7.82
C ILE A 31 -11.49 -23.14 7.90
N LYS A 32 -12.26 -22.33 8.63
CA LYS A 32 -13.72 -22.49 8.77
C LYS A 32 -14.51 -21.40 8.07
N LEU A 33 -13.83 -20.32 7.70
CA LEU A 33 -14.43 -19.17 7.05
C LEU A 33 -14.31 -19.31 5.52
N PRO A 34 -15.29 -18.82 4.74
CA PRO A 34 -15.19 -18.76 3.29
C PRO A 34 -13.93 -18.01 2.86
N VAL A 35 -13.20 -18.57 1.90
CA VAL A 35 -11.98 -17.96 1.35
C VAL A 35 -12.28 -17.25 0.03
N VAL A 36 -11.67 -16.09 -0.20
CA VAL A 36 -11.69 -15.38 -1.48
C VAL A 36 -10.26 -15.02 -1.87
N VAL A 37 -9.82 -15.50 -3.03
CA VAL A 37 -8.47 -15.26 -3.52
C VAL A 37 -8.41 -13.95 -4.31
N HIS A 38 -7.39 -13.13 -4.07
CA HIS A 38 -7.15 -11.88 -4.79
C HIS A 38 -5.68 -11.69 -5.16
N GLU A 39 -5.41 -10.67 -5.99
CA GLU A 39 -4.05 -10.28 -6.41
C GLU A 39 -3.74 -8.81 -6.01
N ASN A 40 -4.36 -8.32 -4.92
CA ASN A 40 -4.11 -6.97 -4.43
C ASN A 40 -2.69 -6.83 -3.85
N ARG A 41 -1.99 -5.76 -4.20
CA ARG A 41 -0.59 -5.51 -3.83
C ARG A 41 -0.41 -5.08 -2.36
N SER A 42 -1.44 -4.50 -1.74
CA SER A 42 -1.33 -3.88 -0.40
C SER A 42 -1.95 -4.69 0.73
N VAL A 43 -2.77 -5.69 0.42
CA VAL A 43 -3.42 -6.54 1.42
C VAL A 43 -3.03 -7.97 1.10
N LEU A 44 -2.35 -8.63 2.04
CA LEU A 44 -1.92 -10.03 1.90
C LEU A 44 -3.00 -11.00 2.38
N VAL A 45 -3.56 -10.74 3.58
CA VAL A 45 -4.65 -11.49 4.19
C VAL A 45 -5.54 -10.52 4.97
N SER A 46 -6.86 -10.68 4.89
CA SER A 46 -7.80 -9.95 5.74
C SER A 46 -9.06 -10.77 6.03
N VAL A 47 -9.73 -10.49 7.15
CA VAL A 47 -11.04 -11.05 7.48
C VAL A 47 -12.05 -9.92 7.41
N THR A 48 -13.10 -10.07 6.59
CA THR A 48 -14.16 -9.06 6.50
C THR A 48 -15.07 -9.12 7.73
N GLN A 49 -15.85 -8.06 7.96
CA GLN A 49 -16.87 -8.04 9.02
C GLN A 49 -17.91 -9.17 8.85
N GLY A 50 -18.17 -9.61 7.61
CA GLY A 50 -19.04 -10.74 7.29
C GLY A 50 -18.38 -12.12 7.39
N GLY A 51 -17.17 -12.23 7.95
CA GLY A 51 -16.52 -13.51 8.19
C GLY A 51 -15.90 -14.16 6.94
N VAL A 52 -15.47 -13.38 5.94
CA VAL A 52 -14.80 -13.90 4.74
C VAL A 52 -13.29 -13.64 4.82
N VAL A 53 -12.48 -14.66 4.58
CA VAL A 53 -11.01 -14.56 4.51
C VAL A 53 -10.60 -14.22 3.10
N ARG A 54 -10.12 -12.98 2.90
CA ARG A 54 -9.54 -12.52 1.65
C ARG A 54 -8.03 -12.77 1.70
N ILE A 55 -7.49 -13.56 0.78
CA ILE A 55 -6.08 -13.94 0.76
C ILE A 55 -5.44 -13.73 -0.61
N HIS A 56 -4.17 -13.32 -0.62
CA HIS A 56 -3.42 -13.15 -1.84
C HIS A 56 -3.09 -14.49 -2.52
N ARG A 57 -3.25 -14.58 -3.84
CA ARG A 57 -3.01 -15.80 -4.63
C ARG A 57 -1.63 -16.41 -4.41
N GLY A 58 -0.60 -15.58 -4.21
CA GLY A 58 0.76 -16.08 -3.98
C GLY A 58 0.93 -16.96 -2.74
N PHE A 59 -0.03 -16.97 -1.81
CA PHE A 59 -0.03 -17.97 -0.72
C PHE A 59 -0.26 -19.41 -1.20
N ALA A 60 -0.70 -19.65 -2.45
CA ALA A 60 -0.73 -20.99 -3.03
C ALA A 60 0.63 -21.69 -2.96
N TYR A 61 1.73 -20.92 -2.97
CA TYR A 61 3.12 -21.39 -2.90
C TYR A 61 3.72 -21.29 -1.50
N ALA A 62 2.95 -20.83 -0.51
CA ALA A 62 3.44 -20.71 0.86
C ALA A 62 3.65 -22.10 1.49
N SER A 63 4.52 -22.16 2.50
CA SER A 63 4.66 -23.37 3.33
C SER A 63 3.38 -23.63 4.15
N ASP A 64 3.13 -24.88 4.55
CA ASP A 64 2.00 -25.20 5.43
C ASP A 64 2.08 -24.45 6.76
N ARG A 65 3.28 -24.19 7.26
CA ARG A 65 3.52 -23.37 8.46
C ARG A 65 2.97 -21.94 8.29
N THR A 66 3.24 -21.32 7.15
CA THR A 66 2.71 -19.99 6.79
C THR A 66 1.18 -20.04 6.62
N LEU A 67 0.64 -21.08 5.98
CA LEU A 67 -0.80 -21.25 5.83
C LEU A 67 -1.51 -21.48 7.17
N GLN A 68 -0.87 -22.17 8.12
CA GLN A 68 -1.36 -22.28 9.50
C GLN A 68 -1.38 -20.92 10.21
N ALA A 69 -0.45 -20.01 9.89
CA ALA A 69 -0.48 -18.64 10.39
C ALA A 69 -1.73 -17.90 9.86
N VAL A 70 -2.06 -18.05 8.58
CA VAL A 70 -3.32 -17.54 8.00
C VAL A 70 -4.53 -18.06 8.78
N VAL A 71 -4.62 -19.38 9.00
CA VAL A 71 -5.73 -19.99 9.74
C VAL A 71 -5.83 -19.43 11.17
N ARG A 72 -4.70 -19.26 11.86
CA ARG A 72 -4.64 -18.66 13.21
C ARG A 72 -5.09 -17.20 13.21
N PHE A 73 -4.66 -16.42 12.22
CA PHE A 73 -5.06 -15.02 12.04
C PHE A 73 -6.56 -14.87 11.76
N SER A 74 -7.15 -15.81 11.03
CA SER A 74 -8.56 -15.80 10.63
C SER A 74 -9.55 -16.17 11.73
N LYS A 75 -9.08 -16.77 12.84
CA LYS A 75 -9.94 -17.18 13.96
C LYS A 75 -10.25 -15.98 14.88
N PRO A 76 -11.53 -15.60 15.08
CA PRO A 76 -11.91 -14.48 15.94
C PRO A 76 -11.51 -14.67 17.40
N SER A 77 -11.47 -15.92 17.87
CA SER A 77 -11.14 -16.28 19.26
C SER A 77 -9.62 -16.31 19.55
N THR A 78 -8.77 -16.06 18.56
CA THR A 78 -7.31 -16.10 18.76
C THR A 78 -6.86 -14.94 19.65
N ARG A 79 -6.15 -15.27 20.74
CA ARG A 79 -5.56 -14.29 21.66
C ARG A 79 -4.62 -13.33 20.92
N ARG A 80 -4.64 -12.04 21.29
CA ARG A 80 -3.86 -10.97 20.63
C ARG A 80 -2.38 -11.33 20.35
N PRO A 81 -1.60 -11.89 21.30
CA PRO A 81 -0.20 -12.23 21.04
C PRO A 81 0.00 -13.32 19.97
N VAL A 82 -0.92 -14.29 19.91
CA VAL A 82 -0.89 -15.37 18.90
C VAL A 82 -1.25 -14.82 17.53
N ARG A 83 -2.20 -13.88 17.48
CA ARG A 83 -2.59 -13.18 16.25
C ARG A 83 -1.47 -12.31 15.69
N GLN A 84 -0.73 -11.60 16.56
CA GLN A 84 0.43 -10.80 16.14
C GLN A 84 1.56 -11.65 15.58
N ARG A 85 1.88 -12.80 16.21
CA ARG A 85 2.88 -13.75 15.65
C ARG A 85 2.46 -14.30 14.30
N ALA A 86 1.17 -14.62 14.15
CA ALA A 86 0.62 -15.07 12.88
C ALA A 86 0.68 -13.96 11.81
N GLU A 87 0.40 -12.70 12.18
CA GLU A 87 0.52 -11.54 11.30
C GLU A 87 1.96 -11.33 10.83
N GLN A 88 2.95 -11.41 11.73
CA GLN A 88 4.37 -11.33 11.37
C GLN A 88 4.78 -12.43 10.38
N GLU A 89 4.31 -13.67 10.59
CA GLU A 89 4.59 -14.82 9.72
C GLU A 89 3.89 -14.71 8.35
N VAL A 90 2.74 -14.04 8.28
CA VAL A 90 2.02 -13.75 7.03
C VAL A 90 2.71 -12.61 6.26
N ILE A 91 3.18 -11.57 6.97
CA ILE A 91 3.87 -10.42 6.38
C ILE A 91 5.25 -10.81 5.86
N SER A 92 5.97 -11.69 6.57
CA SER A 92 7.33 -12.08 6.21
C SER A 92 7.40 -13.02 5.00
N PHE A 93 6.31 -13.67 4.62
CA PHE A 93 6.29 -14.49 3.42
C PHE A 93 6.35 -13.62 2.15
N ALA A 94 7.38 -13.83 1.33
CA ALA A 94 7.65 -13.08 0.11
C ALA A 94 6.68 -13.45 -1.05
N VAL A 95 5.39 -13.21 -0.84
CA VAL A 95 4.28 -13.52 -1.75
C VAL A 95 4.53 -13.04 -3.20
N HIS A 96 5.28 -11.96 -3.37
CA HIS A 96 5.56 -11.32 -4.65
C HIS A 96 6.71 -11.98 -5.45
N GLU A 97 7.45 -12.93 -4.88
CA GLU A 97 8.45 -13.73 -5.58
C GLU A 97 7.79 -14.84 -6.43
N TYR A 98 6.66 -15.39 -5.96
CA TYR A 98 6.00 -16.54 -6.58
C TYR A 98 4.88 -16.17 -7.57
N VAL A 99 4.22 -15.03 -7.35
CA VAL A 99 3.29 -14.46 -8.33
C VAL A 99 3.90 -13.15 -8.80
N PRO A 100 4.56 -13.12 -9.98
CA PRO A 100 5.15 -11.88 -10.48
C PRO A 100 4.04 -10.84 -10.56
N LEU A 101 4.29 -9.71 -9.89
CA LEU A 101 3.44 -8.53 -9.92
C LEU A 101 2.91 -8.36 -11.34
N ARG A 102 1.60 -8.56 -11.55
CA ARG A 102 0.98 -8.34 -12.85
C ARG A 102 1.35 -6.90 -13.21
N ARG A 103 2.31 -6.71 -14.13
CA ARG A 103 2.57 -5.43 -14.80
C ARG A 103 1.37 -5.19 -15.70
N LEU A 104 0.21 -4.95 -15.08
CA LEU A 104 -0.80 -4.17 -15.74
C LEU A 104 -0.11 -2.81 -15.93
N PRO A 105 0.07 -2.32 -17.17
CA PRO A 105 0.45 -0.94 -17.36
C PRO A 105 -0.48 -0.15 -16.48
N GLY A 106 0.09 0.52 -15.45
CA GLY A 106 -0.69 1.15 -14.40
C GLY A 106 -1.81 1.89 -15.10
N ARG A 107 -3.04 1.44 -14.91
CA ARG A 107 -4.19 2.01 -15.59
C ARG A 107 -4.20 3.43 -15.06
N ARG A 108 -3.60 4.37 -15.81
CA ARG A 108 -3.54 5.79 -15.48
C ARG A 108 -4.97 6.09 -15.05
N ALA A 109 -5.16 6.51 -13.80
CA ALA A 109 -6.44 7.06 -13.41
C ALA A 109 -6.78 8.05 -14.52
N ARG A 110 -7.90 7.83 -15.22
CA ARG A 110 -8.24 8.54 -16.44
C ARG A 110 -8.27 10.02 -16.04
N GLN A 111 -7.21 10.76 -16.37
CA GLN A 111 -7.08 12.17 -16.02
C GLN A 111 -8.28 12.87 -16.65
N ARG A 112 -9.08 13.52 -15.81
CA ARG A 112 -10.26 14.21 -16.31
C ARG A 112 -9.79 15.47 -17.04
N PRO A 113 -10.46 15.89 -18.13
CA PRO A 113 -10.28 17.23 -18.66
C PRO A 113 -10.44 18.25 -17.51
N GLY A 114 -9.43 19.09 -17.27
CA GLY A 114 -9.39 20.04 -16.15
C GLY A 114 -8.43 19.70 -15.00
N ASP A 115 -7.99 18.45 -14.86
CA ASP A 115 -7.03 18.05 -13.81
C ASP A 115 -5.65 18.70 -13.98
N GLY A 116 -5.32 19.18 -15.17
CA GLY A 116 -4.01 19.75 -15.49
C GLY A 116 -3.66 20.98 -14.64
N LYS A 117 -4.63 21.88 -14.40
CA LYS A 117 -4.41 23.08 -13.58
C LYS A 117 -4.15 22.71 -12.11
N LEU A 118 -5.00 21.84 -11.54
CA LEU A 118 -4.83 21.35 -10.17
C LEU A 118 -3.49 20.62 -9.99
N LEU A 119 -3.09 19.79 -10.96
CA LEU A 119 -1.79 19.10 -10.90
C LEU A 119 -0.60 20.07 -10.99
N ALA A 120 -0.74 21.17 -11.74
CA ALA A 120 0.26 22.23 -11.79
C ALA A 120 0.33 23.00 -10.47
N GLU A 121 -0.82 23.34 -9.86
CA GLU A 121 -0.89 23.99 -8.55
C GLU A 121 -0.30 23.12 -7.45
N LEU A 122 -0.60 21.82 -7.41
CA LEU A 122 0.00 20.86 -6.48
C LEU A 122 1.53 20.80 -6.61
N ARG A 123 2.04 20.84 -7.85
CA ARG A 123 3.49 20.85 -8.11
C ARG A 123 4.14 22.14 -7.65
N ALA A 124 3.54 23.28 -7.99
CA ALA A 124 4.04 24.58 -7.55
C ALA A 124 4.04 24.72 -6.02
N ALA A 125 3.00 24.19 -5.35
CA ALA A 125 2.94 24.14 -3.90
C ALA A 125 4.06 23.26 -3.32
N HIS A 126 4.29 22.07 -3.88
CA HIS A 126 5.41 21.20 -3.48
C HIS A 126 6.76 21.90 -3.63
N ASP A 127 7.04 22.50 -4.78
CA ASP A 127 8.30 23.19 -5.04
C ASP A 127 8.53 24.34 -4.06
N ARG A 128 7.47 25.14 -3.81
CA ARG A 128 7.52 26.25 -2.84
C ARG A 128 7.75 25.75 -1.41
N LEU A 129 6.98 24.76 -0.97
CA LEU A 129 7.12 24.16 0.36
C LEU A 129 8.47 23.48 0.53
N ASN A 130 9.02 22.87 -0.53
CA ASN A 130 10.34 22.26 -0.52
C ASN A 130 11.41 23.34 -0.26
N GLY A 131 11.33 24.47 -0.96
CA GLY A 131 12.20 25.62 -0.72
C GLY A 131 12.11 26.15 0.70
N VAL A 132 10.89 26.37 1.20
CA VAL A 132 10.66 26.98 2.53
C VAL A 132 11.02 26.04 3.69
N HIS A 133 10.65 24.77 3.61
CA HIS A 133 10.71 23.84 4.76
C HIS A 133 11.82 22.79 4.67
N PHE A 134 12.30 22.49 3.47
CA PHE A 134 13.29 21.42 3.25
C PHE A 134 14.56 21.93 2.54
N GLY A 135 14.72 23.25 2.41
CA GLY A 135 15.88 23.87 1.77
C GLY A 135 16.02 23.50 0.28
N GLY A 136 14.93 23.12 -0.39
CA GLY A 136 14.93 22.68 -1.78
C GLY A 136 15.57 21.30 -2.02
N THR A 137 15.83 20.52 -0.96
CA THR A 137 16.60 19.27 -1.08
C THR A 137 15.77 18.06 -1.50
N LEU A 138 14.44 18.11 -1.38
CA LEU A 138 13.59 16.99 -1.78
C LEU A 138 13.51 16.88 -3.30
N SER A 139 13.52 15.64 -3.79
CA SER A 139 13.44 15.36 -5.22
C SER A 139 12.08 15.76 -5.79
N PRO A 140 12.00 16.16 -7.08
CA PRO A 140 10.73 16.38 -7.73
C PRO A 140 9.87 15.10 -7.74
N ILE A 141 8.57 15.24 -7.47
CA ILE A 141 7.66 14.10 -7.37
C ILE A 141 6.45 14.24 -8.29
N ARG A 142 5.93 13.10 -8.77
CA ARG A 142 4.66 13.07 -9.51
C ARG A 142 3.47 13.19 -8.57
N PHE A 143 2.47 13.95 -8.99
CA PHE A 143 1.18 14.05 -8.31
C PHE A 143 0.09 13.29 -9.06
N ARG A 144 -0.86 12.73 -8.31
CA ARG A 144 -2.07 12.10 -8.84
C ARG A 144 -3.29 12.55 -8.04
N ILE A 145 -4.38 12.87 -8.74
CA ILE A 145 -5.68 13.13 -8.10
C ILE A 145 -6.45 11.82 -8.01
N SER A 146 -6.99 11.51 -6.82
CA SER A 146 -7.67 10.24 -6.52
C SER A 146 -9.16 10.44 -6.24
N ASP A 147 -10.01 9.80 -7.05
CA ASP A 147 -11.46 9.74 -6.80
C ASP A 147 -11.85 8.69 -5.74
N ARG A 148 -10.93 7.79 -5.41
CA ARG A 148 -11.22 6.61 -4.57
C ARG A 148 -10.86 6.80 -3.10
N MET A 149 -10.11 7.85 -2.78
CA MET A 149 -9.71 8.17 -1.41
C MET A 149 -10.89 8.77 -0.65
N LYS A 150 -11.57 7.92 0.12
CA LYS A 150 -12.75 8.29 0.93
C LYS A 150 -12.39 8.65 2.37
N THR A 151 -11.33 8.06 2.91
CA THR A 151 -10.93 8.13 4.32
C THR A 151 -9.58 8.81 4.56
N ARG A 152 -8.84 9.12 3.47
CA ARG A 152 -7.52 9.75 3.49
C ARG A 152 -7.54 10.98 2.59
N LEU A 153 -6.76 12.00 2.96
CA LEU A 153 -6.60 13.24 2.20
C LEU A 153 -5.39 13.17 1.25
N GLY A 154 -4.29 12.58 1.72
CA GLY A 154 -3.05 12.34 0.98
C GLY A 154 -2.54 10.90 1.12
N GLU A 155 -1.64 10.48 0.22
CA GLU A 155 -0.85 9.24 0.34
C GLU A 155 0.42 9.31 -0.51
N LEU A 156 1.58 9.13 0.13
CA LEU A 156 2.84 8.82 -0.53
C LEU A 156 2.89 7.35 -0.97
N THR A 157 3.21 7.11 -2.24
CA THR A 157 3.46 5.77 -2.78
C THR A 157 4.95 5.58 -3.07
N LEU A 158 5.51 4.48 -2.56
CA LEU A 158 6.86 4.03 -2.89
C LEU A 158 6.83 3.02 -4.05
N ALA A 159 7.86 3.04 -4.89
CA ALA A 159 8.05 2.05 -5.94
C ALA A 159 8.44 0.70 -5.33
N ALA A 160 7.62 -0.33 -5.56
CA ALA A 160 7.74 -1.63 -4.90
C ALA A 160 9.10 -2.33 -5.05
N GLN A 161 9.88 -2.04 -6.09
CA GLN A 161 11.19 -2.66 -6.31
C GLN A 161 12.35 -1.88 -5.68
N THR A 162 12.23 -0.56 -5.61
CA THR A 162 13.36 0.32 -5.27
C THR A 162 13.17 1.01 -3.94
N HIS A 163 11.97 0.92 -3.34
CA HIS A 163 11.54 1.68 -2.15
C HIS A 163 11.67 3.21 -2.28
N ARG A 164 12.09 3.70 -3.44
CA ARG A 164 12.12 5.11 -3.81
C ARG A 164 10.72 5.67 -3.93
N VAL A 165 10.62 6.95 -3.64
CA VAL A 165 9.42 7.76 -3.79
C VAL A 165 8.93 7.72 -5.25
N ALA A 166 7.65 7.40 -5.47
CA ALA A 166 7.09 7.22 -6.81
C ALA A 166 6.02 8.27 -7.17
N GLU A 167 5.10 8.57 -6.24
CA GLU A 167 4.05 9.58 -6.41
C GLU A 167 3.45 9.99 -5.06
N ILE A 168 2.89 11.21 -5.00
CA ILE A 168 1.92 11.62 -3.98
C ILE A 168 0.53 11.64 -4.62
N ALA A 169 -0.43 10.98 -4.00
CA ALA A 169 -1.83 11.04 -4.36
C ALA A 169 -2.61 11.95 -3.41
N ILE A 170 -3.43 12.85 -3.96
CA ILE A 170 -4.34 13.72 -3.18
C ILE A 170 -5.79 13.38 -3.53
N SER A 171 -6.66 13.36 -2.53
CA SER A 171 -8.09 13.12 -2.71
C SER A 171 -8.75 14.24 -3.52
N ARG A 172 -9.54 13.88 -4.54
CA ARG A 172 -10.33 14.87 -5.29
C ARG A 172 -11.32 15.59 -4.38
N ARG A 173 -11.93 14.85 -3.44
CA ARG A 173 -12.89 15.43 -2.49
C ARG A 173 -12.24 16.56 -1.71
N HIS A 174 -11.04 16.32 -1.19
CA HIS A 174 -10.24 17.30 -0.44
C HIS A 174 -9.99 18.55 -1.28
N LEU A 175 -9.47 18.39 -2.51
CA LEU A 175 -9.23 19.50 -3.45
C LEU A 175 -10.49 20.30 -3.82
N SER A 176 -11.68 19.71 -3.68
CA SER A 176 -12.94 20.35 -4.05
C SER A 176 -13.70 20.98 -2.88
N GLN A 177 -13.44 20.55 -1.64
CA GLN A 177 -14.25 20.90 -0.47
C GLN A 177 -13.49 21.73 0.55
N ASP A 178 -12.17 21.54 0.64
CA ASP A 178 -11.35 22.14 1.68
C ASP A 178 -10.55 23.31 1.12
N SER A 179 -10.11 24.18 2.01
CA SER A 179 -9.33 25.35 1.62
C SER A 179 -7.95 24.94 1.11
N TRP A 180 -7.35 25.79 0.29
CA TRP A 180 -6.02 25.51 -0.26
C TRP A 180 -4.94 25.39 0.84
N GLY A 181 -5.08 26.10 1.96
CA GLY A 181 -4.20 25.95 3.11
C GLY A 181 -4.25 24.54 3.71
N GLU A 182 -5.44 23.94 3.82
CA GLU A 182 -5.58 22.56 4.31
C GLU A 182 -5.01 21.52 3.32
N VAL A 183 -5.07 21.83 2.02
CA VAL A 183 -4.40 21.02 0.98
C VAL A 183 -2.88 21.12 1.14
N GLU A 184 -2.34 22.30 1.39
CA GLU A 184 -0.91 22.49 1.63
C GLU A 184 -0.43 21.78 2.90
N ASP A 185 -1.22 21.78 3.97
CA ASP A 185 -0.94 20.99 5.18
C ASP A 185 -0.84 19.50 4.86
N THR A 186 -1.75 18.99 4.02
CA THR A 186 -1.71 17.60 3.55
C THR A 186 -0.48 17.34 2.69
N ILE A 187 -0.12 18.24 1.76
CA ILE A 187 1.10 18.10 0.95
C ILE A 187 2.33 18.07 1.86
N LEU A 188 2.42 18.98 2.82
CA LEU A 188 3.54 19.07 3.74
C LEU A 188 3.67 17.81 4.61
N HIS A 189 2.54 17.23 5.03
CA HIS A 189 2.51 15.92 5.68
C HIS A 189 3.12 14.81 4.81
N GLU A 190 2.68 14.71 3.55
CA GLU A 190 3.23 13.72 2.62
C GLU A 190 4.70 14.01 2.26
N MET A 191 5.13 15.27 2.27
CA MET A 191 6.54 15.65 2.08
C MET A 191 7.44 15.25 3.24
N ILE A 192 6.93 15.19 4.47
CA ILE A 192 7.69 14.62 5.60
C ILE A 192 7.91 13.12 5.37
N HIS A 193 6.91 12.40 4.85
CA HIS A 193 7.08 11.01 4.44
C HIS A 193 8.06 10.85 3.27
N GLN A 194 8.02 11.77 2.30
CA GLN A 194 9.00 11.82 1.22
C GLN A 194 10.42 12.02 1.78
N TRP A 195 10.59 12.95 2.72
CA TRP A 195 11.86 13.20 3.40
C TRP A 195 12.37 11.97 4.14
N GLN A 196 11.51 11.23 4.86
CA GLN A 196 11.88 9.95 5.49
C GLN A 196 12.42 8.98 4.44
N ALA A 197 11.67 8.78 3.34
CA ALA A 197 12.04 7.85 2.28
C ALA A 197 13.37 8.23 1.59
N GLU A 198 13.57 9.52 1.28
CA GLU A 198 14.80 10.01 0.63
C GLU A 198 16.03 9.95 1.55
N ARG A 199 15.82 9.96 2.87
CA ARG A 199 16.88 9.76 3.87
C ARG A 199 17.09 8.28 4.25
N GLY A 200 16.34 7.36 3.64
CA GLY A 200 16.41 5.93 3.96
C GLY A 200 15.83 5.56 5.33
N LEU A 201 14.99 6.43 5.90
CA LEU A 201 14.28 6.18 7.16
C LEU A 201 13.00 5.37 6.90
N GLU A 202 12.51 4.70 7.94
CA GLU A 202 11.19 4.08 7.90
C GLU A 202 10.11 5.14 7.70
N VAL A 203 9.18 4.87 6.77
CA VAL A 203 8.09 5.79 6.42
C VAL A 203 6.89 5.51 7.30
N ASP A 204 6.83 6.18 8.44
CA ASP A 204 5.78 6.07 9.44
C ASP A 204 5.55 7.40 10.17
N HIS A 205 4.66 7.41 11.17
CA HIS A 205 4.44 8.56 12.06
C HIS A 205 5.28 8.50 13.34
N GLY A 206 6.46 7.87 13.27
CA GLY A 206 7.37 7.58 14.38
C GLY A 206 8.06 8.82 14.96
N SER A 207 9.14 8.59 15.72
CA SER A 207 9.91 9.67 16.36
C SER A 207 10.48 10.67 15.34
N ALA A 208 11.03 10.16 14.23
CA ALA A 208 11.59 10.97 13.15
C ALA A 208 10.54 11.88 12.50
N PHE A 209 9.37 11.33 12.16
CA PHE A 209 8.25 12.11 11.63
C PHE A 209 7.83 13.22 12.60
N ARG A 210 7.63 12.89 13.88
CA ARG A 210 7.19 13.87 14.88
C ARG A 210 8.23 14.95 15.13
N ALA A 211 9.51 14.60 15.10
CA ALA A 211 10.58 15.57 15.21
C ALA A 211 10.54 16.56 14.04
N LYS A 212 10.47 16.05 12.81
CA LYS A 212 10.40 16.89 11.61
C LYS A 212 9.12 17.73 11.56
N ALA A 213 7.96 17.16 11.90
CA ALA A 213 6.70 17.90 11.96
C ALA A 213 6.76 19.09 12.94
N ARG A 214 7.39 18.91 14.11
CA ARG A 214 7.60 19.99 15.08
C ARG A 214 8.56 21.05 14.56
N GLU A 215 9.66 20.64 13.93
CA GLU A 215 10.63 21.55 13.31
C GLU A 215 9.95 22.45 12.27
N LEU A 216 9.00 21.91 11.50
CA LEU A 216 8.29 22.62 10.45
C LEU A 216 7.05 23.39 10.94
N GLY A 217 6.73 23.35 12.24
CA GLY A 217 5.54 24.02 12.79
C GLY A 217 4.20 23.40 12.39
N VAL A 218 4.20 22.17 11.88
CA VAL A 218 2.99 21.47 11.38
C VAL A 218 2.33 20.69 12.52
N ARG A 219 1.00 20.79 12.67
CA ARG A 219 0.30 19.96 13.66
C ARG A 219 0.35 18.49 13.21
N PRO A 220 0.73 17.52 14.07
CA PRO A 220 0.94 16.11 13.69
C PRO A 220 -0.29 15.33 13.22
N ARG A 221 -1.43 15.96 12.94
CA ARG A 221 -2.71 15.27 12.70
C ARG A 221 -3.28 15.60 11.32
N ALA A 222 -2.95 14.75 10.36
CA ALA A 222 -3.86 14.29 9.32
C ALA A 222 -3.92 12.76 9.42
N ASN A 223 -5.11 12.17 9.47
CA ASN A 223 -5.30 10.79 9.93
C ASN A 223 -4.79 9.71 8.93
N ARG A 224 -3.79 8.94 9.41
CA ARG A 224 -3.57 7.46 9.31
C ARG A 224 -2.90 6.80 8.07
N ALA A 225 -1.66 6.36 8.36
CA ALA A 225 -0.88 5.20 7.90
C ALA A 225 -0.43 5.13 6.42
N VAL A 226 0.80 5.58 6.18
CA VAL A 226 1.63 5.06 5.08
C VAL A 226 1.95 3.60 5.41
N GLY A 227 1.76 2.70 4.44
CA GLY A 227 2.08 1.29 4.62
C GLY A 227 3.59 1.11 4.74
N ALA A 228 4.07 0.90 5.96
CA ALA A 228 5.43 0.47 6.22
C ALA A 228 5.68 -0.87 5.51
N VAL A 229 6.67 -0.89 4.63
CA VAL A 229 7.33 -2.14 4.24
C VAL A 229 8.39 -2.38 5.31
N GLN A 230 8.09 -3.28 6.25
CA GLN A 230 9.05 -3.70 7.28
C GLN A 230 10.22 -4.42 6.59
N GLY A 231 11.34 -3.71 6.45
CA GLY A 231 12.63 -4.30 6.15
C GLY A 231 13.17 -4.96 7.41
N ALA A 232 13.37 -6.27 7.35
CA ALA A 232 14.08 -7.02 8.36
C ALA A 232 15.56 -6.57 8.39
N ASP A 233 16.02 -6.08 9.54
CA ASP A 233 17.44 -5.88 9.76
C ASP A 233 18.10 -7.19 10.20
N HIS A 234 19.28 -7.41 9.64
CA HIS A 234 20.02 -8.65 9.63
C HIS A 234 21.35 -8.37 10.32
N ARG A 235 21.67 -9.25 11.29
CA ARG A 235 23.01 -9.62 11.82
C ARG A 235 23.53 -8.82 13.02
N GLY A 236 24.18 -9.58 13.90
CA GLY A 236 25.03 -9.13 15.00
C GLY A 236 24.92 -10.07 16.18
#